data_AF-A0A3D5FLU5-F1
#
_entry.id   AF-A0A3D5FLU5-F1
#
_cell.length_a   1.000
_cell.length_b   1.000
_cell.length_c   1.000
_cell.angle_alpha   90.00
_cell.angle_beta   90.00
_cell.angle_gamma   90.00
#
_symmetry.space_group_name_H-M   'P 1'
#
loop_
_entity.id
_entity.type
_entity.pdbx_description
1 polymer ?
#
loop_
_entity_poly.entity_id
_entity_poly.type
_entity_poly.pdbx_seq_one_letter_code
_entity_poly.pdbx_strand_id
1 'polypeptide(L)'
;MVRGREHAAMLPGEEGAVDWDTLERLSTDLTNAADQINRVIFQLAPQQALGPQRLIPSYLTRDRLDLLREADAIVMDALDRHNLMAHVTQMPTVLLPLSTDGASQALVLRPITTSDFMTVRFDRLPTAYLVDVRDQLMQLDGIEAVFYDVTHKPPGTVEWE
;
A
#
# COMPACT_ATOMS: atom_id res chain seq x y z
N MET A 1 -13.66 -23.23 14.78
CA MET A 1 -13.14 -22.96 13.43
C MET A 1 -12.77 -21.48 13.41
N VAL A 2 -11.48 -21.16 13.48
CA VAL A 2 -11.02 -19.76 13.40
C VAL A 2 -11.30 -19.32 11.96
N ARG A 3 -12.23 -18.37 11.76
CA ARG A 3 -12.43 -17.77 10.44
C ARG A 3 -11.14 -17.03 10.09
N GLY A 4 -10.54 -17.36 8.96
CA GLY A 4 -9.38 -16.65 8.45
C GLY A 4 -9.76 -15.20 8.18
N ARG A 5 -8.84 -14.28 8.45
CA ARG A 5 -9.02 -12.89 8.06
C ARG A 5 -8.57 -12.77 6.60
N GLU A 6 -9.49 -12.52 5.67
CA GLU A 6 -9.31 -12.76 4.23
C GLU A 6 -9.49 -11.51 3.35
N HIS A 7 -9.84 -10.35 3.93
CA HIS A 7 -10.19 -9.16 3.16
C HIS A 7 -9.35 -7.94 3.53
N ALA A 8 -9.05 -7.14 2.51
CA ALA A 8 -8.52 -5.78 2.65
C ALA A 8 -9.67 -4.77 2.56
N ALA A 9 -9.69 -3.78 3.45
CA ALA A 9 -10.55 -2.61 3.35
C ALA A 9 -9.80 -1.45 2.72
N MET A 10 -10.46 -0.69 1.85
CA MET A 10 -9.89 0.48 1.19
C MET A 10 -10.51 1.77 1.77
N LEU A 11 -9.65 2.68 2.22
CA LEU A 11 -10.00 4.05 2.59
C LEU A 11 -9.74 4.97 1.39
N PRO A 12 -10.72 5.80 1.00
CA PRO A 12 -10.54 6.72 -0.12
C PRO A 12 -9.50 7.79 0.23
N GLY A 13 -8.79 8.24 -0.81
CA GLY A 13 -7.88 9.37 -0.73
C GLY A 13 -8.64 10.68 -0.83
N GLU A 14 -8.18 11.71 -0.11
CA GLU A 14 -8.63 13.09 -0.29
C GLU A 14 -7.48 13.95 -0.83
N GLU A 15 -7.81 15.08 -1.44
CA GLU A 15 -6.81 16.07 -1.83
C GLU A 15 -6.19 16.73 -0.60
N GLY A 16 -4.86 16.84 -0.57
CA GLY A 16 -4.12 17.53 0.49
C GLY A 16 -3.18 16.63 1.28
N ALA A 17 -2.82 17.10 2.48
CA ALA A 17 -1.93 16.36 3.37
C ALA A 17 -2.66 15.18 4.02
N VAL A 18 -1.95 14.07 4.18
CA VAL A 18 -2.52 12.86 4.79
C VAL A 18 -2.68 13.05 6.30
N ASP A 19 -3.90 12.88 6.80
CA ASP A 19 -4.18 12.82 8.25
C ASP A 19 -3.89 11.41 8.80
N TRP A 20 -2.64 11.21 9.21
CA TRP A 20 -2.18 9.92 9.74
C TRP A 20 -2.91 9.46 11.01
N ASP A 21 -3.33 10.38 11.88
CA ASP A 21 -4.00 10.03 13.13
C ASP A 21 -5.43 9.52 12.85
N THR A 22 -6.10 10.10 11.85
CA THR A 22 -7.37 9.58 11.36
C THR A 22 -7.21 8.22 10.70
N LEU A 23 -6.20 8.01 9.86
CA LEU A 23 -5.97 6.70 9.24
C LEU A 23 -5.64 5.60 10.26
N GLU A 24 -4.82 5.89 11.28
CA GLU A 24 -4.50 4.92 12.35
C GLU A 24 -5.76 4.55 13.15
N ARG A 25 -6.58 5.54 13.53
CA ARG A 25 -7.85 5.30 14.22
C ARG A 25 -8.79 4.45 13.38
N LEU A 26 -9.04 4.84 12.13
CA LEU A 26 -9.95 4.11 11.23
C LEU A 26 -9.45 2.69 10.95
N SER A 27 -8.16 2.50 10.74
CA SER A 27 -7.59 1.16 10.56
C SER A 27 -7.82 0.27 11.77
N THR A 28 -7.62 0.81 12.97
CA THR A 28 -7.85 0.09 14.23
C THR A 28 -9.32 -0.25 14.42
N ASP A 29 -10.21 0.72 14.18
CA ASP A 29 -11.65 0.52 14.33
C ASP A 29 -12.18 -0.54 13.36
N LEU A 30 -11.76 -0.50 12.09
CA LEU A 30 -12.17 -1.48 11.06
C LEU A 30 -11.70 -2.90 11.38
N THR A 31 -10.43 -3.05 11.76
CA THR A 31 -9.85 -4.37 12.07
C THR A 31 -10.37 -4.99 13.38
N ASN A 32 -10.92 -4.16 14.28
CA ASN A 32 -11.61 -4.60 15.49
C ASN A 32 -13.10 -4.90 15.24
N ALA A 33 -13.76 -4.10 14.40
CA ALA A 33 -15.19 -4.24 14.11
C ALA A 33 -15.51 -5.43 13.20
N ALA A 34 -14.58 -5.80 12.30
CA ALA A 34 -14.78 -6.90 11.36
C ALA A 34 -13.58 -7.86 11.40
N ASP A 35 -13.82 -9.06 11.94
CA ASP A 35 -12.84 -10.13 12.04
C ASP A 35 -12.31 -10.60 10.68
N GLN A 36 -13.08 -10.43 9.60
CA GLN A 36 -12.69 -10.77 8.24
C GLN A 36 -11.65 -9.80 7.63
N ILE A 37 -11.45 -8.62 8.20
CA ILE A 37 -10.51 -7.61 7.69
C ILE A 37 -9.12 -7.84 8.29
N ASN A 38 -8.12 -8.05 7.43
CA ASN A 38 -6.72 -8.24 7.83
C ASN A 38 -5.79 -7.12 7.37
N ARG A 39 -6.26 -6.26 6.46
CA ARG A 39 -5.53 -5.15 5.88
C ARG A 39 -6.44 -3.95 5.70
N VAL A 40 -5.89 -2.77 5.94
CA VAL A 40 -6.52 -1.49 5.63
C VAL A 40 -5.53 -0.71 4.78
N ILE A 41 -5.94 -0.39 3.55
CA ILE A 41 -5.15 0.35 2.59
C ILE A 41 -5.79 1.71 2.34
N PHE A 42 -4.96 2.73 2.19
CA PHE A 42 -5.35 4.09 1.86
C PHE A 42 -5.02 4.38 0.40
N GLN A 43 -5.95 4.95 -0.36
CA GLN A 43 -5.70 5.34 -1.75
C GLN A 43 -4.83 6.58 -1.83
N LEU A 44 -3.57 6.41 -2.26
CA LEU A 44 -2.61 7.50 -2.41
C LEU A 44 -2.71 8.16 -3.78
N ALA A 45 -2.96 7.37 -4.83
CA ALA A 45 -3.22 7.83 -6.17
C ALA A 45 -4.19 6.87 -6.91
N PRO A 46 -5.05 7.38 -7.81
CA PRO A 46 -5.25 8.80 -8.12
C PRO A 46 -5.96 9.52 -6.95
N GLN A 47 -6.03 10.85 -6.95
CA GLN A 47 -6.75 11.62 -5.91
C GLN A 47 -8.27 11.70 -6.14
N GLN A 48 -8.76 11.08 -7.20
CA GLN A 48 -10.18 10.93 -7.48
C GLN A 48 -10.65 9.53 -7.08
N ALA A 49 -11.96 9.38 -6.84
CA ALA A 49 -12.53 8.07 -6.53
C ALA A 49 -12.23 7.06 -7.65
N LEU A 50 -11.73 5.89 -7.27
CA LEU A 50 -11.59 4.76 -8.18
C LEU A 50 -12.97 4.22 -8.58
N GLY A 51 -13.07 3.72 -9.81
CA GLY A 51 -14.22 2.95 -10.25
C GLY A 51 -14.29 1.59 -9.55
N PRO A 52 -15.31 0.77 -9.87
CA PRO A 52 -15.41 -0.58 -9.33
C PRO A 52 -14.19 -1.42 -9.70
N GLN A 53 -13.45 -1.83 -8.68
CA GLN A 53 -12.26 -2.66 -8.80
C GLN A 53 -12.65 -4.14 -8.94
N ARG A 54 -11.98 -4.85 -9.85
CA ARG A 54 -12.15 -6.31 -10.04
C ARG A 54 -10.79 -7.01 -10.02
N LEU A 55 -10.81 -8.26 -9.55
CA LEU A 55 -9.64 -9.12 -9.67
C LEU A 55 -9.45 -9.53 -11.13
N ILE A 56 -8.21 -9.46 -11.61
CA ILE A 56 -7.80 -9.95 -12.93
C ILE A 56 -6.90 -11.18 -12.79
N PRO A 57 -7.02 -12.19 -13.66
CA PRO A 57 -6.09 -13.31 -13.68
C PRO A 57 -4.64 -12.82 -13.81
N SER A 58 -3.79 -13.20 -12.86
CA SER A 58 -2.43 -12.71 -12.76
C SER A 58 -1.50 -13.83 -12.34
N TYR A 59 -0.33 -13.90 -12.97
CA TYR A 59 0.67 -14.94 -12.78
C TYR A 59 2.06 -14.33 -12.67
N LEU A 60 3.03 -15.12 -12.19
CA LEU A 60 4.44 -14.73 -12.16
C LEU A 60 5.04 -14.79 -13.57
N THR A 61 4.74 -13.78 -14.39
CA THR A 61 5.31 -13.60 -15.73
C THR A 61 6.49 -12.65 -15.70
N ARG A 62 7.35 -12.69 -16.72
CA ARG A 62 8.50 -11.78 -16.85
C ARG A 62 8.04 -10.33 -16.82
N ASP A 63 7.09 -9.96 -17.66
CA ASP A 63 6.61 -8.58 -17.79
C ASP A 63 6.05 -8.04 -16.47
N ARG A 64 5.31 -8.88 -15.73
CA ARG A 64 4.77 -8.50 -14.42
C ARG A 64 5.87 -8.30 -13.38
N LEU A 65 6.88 -9.17 -13.40
CA LEU A 65 8.02 -9.06 -12.50
C LEU A 65 8.90 -7.85 -12.84
N ASP A 66 9.05 -7.53 -14.13
CA ASP A 66 9.81 -6.38 -14.59
C ASP A 66 9.10 -5.07 -14.19
N LEU A 67 7.78 -4.99 -14.36
CA LEU A 67 6.96 -3.87 -13.86
C LEU A 67 7.11 -3.69 -12.33
N LEU A 68 7.03 -4.79 -11.57
CA LEU A 68 7.19 -4.73 -10.12
C LEU A 68 8.60 -4.29 -9.71
N ARG A 69 9.66 -4.73 -10.40
CA ARG A 69 11.04 -4.30 -10.14
C ARG A 69 11.22 -2.81 -10.43
N GLU A 70 10.62 -2.31 -11.50
CA GLU A 70 10.69 -0.89 -11.85
C GLU A 70 9.95 -0.04 -10.81
N ALA A 71 8.74 -0.45 -10.41
CA ALA A 71 7.99 0.21 -9.35
C ALA A 71 8.75 0.21 -8.02
N ASP A 72 9.34 -0.91 -7.62
CA ASP A 72 10.12 -1.03 -6.39
C ASP A 72 11.38 -0.14 -6.42
N ALA A 73 12.08 -0.08 -7.56
CA ALA A 73 13.23 0.80 -7.73
C ALA A 73 12.84 2.28 -7.54
N ILE A 74 11.71 2.74 -8.11
CA ILE A 74 11.20 4.11 -7.92
C ILE A 74 10.95 4.40 -6.44
N VAL A 75 10.34 3.47 -5.72
CA VAL A 75 10.03 3.59 -4.28
C VAL A 75 11.32 3.71 -3.47
N MET A 76 12.29 2.83 -3.71
CA MET A 76 13.55 2.79 -2.97
C MET A 76 14.44 4.00 -3.27
N ASP A 77 14.53 4.42 -4.54
CA ASP A 77 15.26 5.61 -4.95
C ASP A 77 14.62 6.89 -4.36
N ALA A 78 13.30 6.94 -4.24
CA ALA A 78 12.63 8.02 -3.53
C ALA A 78 12.97 8.03 -2.04
N LEU A 79 13.05 6.87 -1.37
CA LEU A 79 13.43 6.83 0.04
C LEU A 79 14.84 7.37 0.25
N ASP A 80 15.78 7.03 -0.64
CA ASP A 80 17.16 7.53 -0.57
C ASP A 80 17.23 9.05 -0.81
N ARG A 81 16.60 9.55 -1.88
CA ARG A 81 16.57 10.98 -2.21
C ARG A 81 15.97 11.85 -1.09
N HIS A 82 15.02 11.32 -0.34
CA HIS A 82 14.39 11.99 0.80
C HIS A 82 15.08 11.69 2.15
N ASN A 83 16.19 10.96 2.16
CA ASN A 83 16.96 10.56 3.35
C ASN A 83 16.15 9.73 4.36
N LEU A 84 15.24 8.89 3.88
CA LEU A 84 14.34 8.05 4.69
C LEU A 84 14.82 6.60 4.83
N MET A 85 15.92 6.22 4.16
CA MET A 85 16.41 4.83 4.17
C MET A 85 16.79 4.29 5.54
N ALA A 86 17.30 5.14 6.43
CA ALA A 86 17.60 4.74 7.81
C ALA A 86 16.37 4.75 8.73
N HIS A 87 15.26 5.36 8.30
CA HIS A 87 14.04 5.49 9.09
C HIS A 87 13.10 4.30 8.89
N VAL A 88 12.92 3.86 7.65
CA VAL A 88 12.06 2.76 7.27
C VAL A 88 12.82 1.44 7.41
N THR A 89 12.33 0.52 8.23
CA THR A 89 12.97 -0.79 8.41
C THR A 89 12.77 -1.68 7.19
N GLN A 90 11.56 -1.70 6.64
CA GLN A 90 11.22 -2.44 5.44
C GLN A 90 10.19 -1.67 4.62
N MET A 91 10.29 -1.76 3.30
CA MET A 91 9.33 -1.17 2.37
C MET A 91 8.93 -2.20 1.29
N PRO A 92 8.03 -3.16 1.59
CA PRO A 92 7.49 -3.98 0.51
C PRO A 92 6.67 -3.15 -0.48
N THR A 93 6.98 -3.31 -1.76
CA THR A 93 6.16 -2.86 -2.88
C THR A 93 5.41 -4.08 -3.41
N VAL A 94 4.08 -4.03 -3.46
CA VAL A 94 3.24 -5.19 -3.82
C VAL A 94 2.38 -4.86 -5.02
N LEU A 95 2.45 -5.68 -6.08
CA LEU A 95 1.61 -5.53 -7.27
C LEU A 95 0.33 -6.35 -7.15
N LEU A 96 -0.77 -5.66 -6.88
CA LEU A 96 -2.09 -6.25 -6.74
C LEU A 96 -2.73 -6.52 -8.11
N PRO A 97 -3.38 -7.68 -8.30
CA PRO A 97 -4.15 -7.99 -9.49
C PRO A 97 -5.54 -7.33 -9.44
N LEU A 98 -5.62 -6.05 -9.04
CA LEU A 98 -6.83 -5.25 -8.98
C LEU A 98 -6.84 -4.24 -10.12
N SER A 99 -7.98 -4.15 -10.79
CA SER A 99 -8.13 -3.35 -11.99
C SER A 99 -9.53 -2.79 -12.16
N THR A 100 -9.65 -1.58 -12.69
CA THR A 100 -10.90 -0.99 -13.17
C THR A 100 -11.08 -1.23 -14.67
N ASP A 101 -10.01 -1.11 -15.45
CA ASP A 101 -10.05 -1.25 -16.92
C ASP A 101 -9.92 -2.71 -17.40
N GLY A 102 -9.46 -3.62 -16.54
CA GLY A 102 -9.23 -5.04 -16.82
C GLY A 102 -7.84 -5.36 -17.38
N ALA A 103 -6.94 -4.39 -17.45
CA ALA A 103 -5.59 -4.52 -18.01
C ALA A 103 -4.53 -3.96 -17.06
N SER A 104 -4.74 -2.76 -16.54
CA SER A 104 -3.86 -2.06 -15.60
C SER A 104 -4.08 -2.55 -14.18
N GLN A 105 -3.14 -2.25 -13.29
CA GLN A 105 -3.03 -2.86 -11.98
C GLN A 105 -2.81 -1.84 -10.88
N ALA A 106 -2.96 -2.28 -9.63
CA ALA A 106 -2.70 -1.45 -8.48
C ALA A 106 -1.42 -1.85 -7.75
N LEU A 107 -0.73 -0.88 -7.17
CA LEU A 107 0.39 -1.09 -6.24
C LEU A 107 -0.05 -0.85 -4.80
N VAL A 108 0.58 -1.54 -3.86
CA VAL A 108 0.55 -1.21 -2.43
C VAL A 108 1.98 -0.93 -1.97
N LEU A 109 2.16 0.21 -1.32
CA LEU A 109 3.36 0.56 -0.59
C LEU A 109 3.18 0.18 0.87
N ARG A 110 4.12 -0.58 1.43
CA ARG A 110 4.07 -1.07 2.81
C ARG A 110 5.27 -0.59 3.63
N PRO A 111 5.35 0.68 4.00
CA PRO A 111 6.43 1.13 4.86
C PRO A 111 6.22 0.60 6.28
N ILE A 112 7.24 -0.06 6.80
CA ILE A 112 7.24 -0.67 8.11
C ILE A 112 8.40 -0.10 8.91
N THR A 113 8.08 0.29 10.15
CA THR A 113 9.07 0.61 11.17
C THR A 113 8.81 -0.24 12.39
N THR A 114 9.88 -0.79 12.95
CA THR A 114 9.82 -1.73 14.07
C THR A 114 10.68 -1.21 15.21
N SER A 115 10.11 -1.04 16.40
CA SER A 115 10.87 -0.70 17.62
C SER A 115 11.39 -1.95 18.34
N ASP A 116 10.78 -3.10 18.07
CA ASP A 116 11.15 -4.44 18.54
C ASP A 116 10.63 -5.50 17.56
N PHE A 117 11.02 -6.77 17.74
CA PHE A 117 10.62 -7.88 16.85
C PHE A 117 9.11 -8.23 16.92
N MET A 118 8.32 -7.57 17.77
CA MET A 118 6.93 -7.95 18.10
C MET A 118 5.89 -6.93 17.60
N THR A 119 6.28 -5.66 17.47
CA THR A 119 5.36 -4.55 17.13
C THR A 119 5.74 -3.93 15.80
N VAL A 120 5.00 -4.28 14.75
CA VAL A 120 5.14 -3.70 13.41
C VAL A 120 4.11 -2.58 13.25
N ARG A 121 4.59 -1.36 13.05
CA ARG A 121 3.75 -0.21 12.70
C ARG A 121 3.99 0.18 11.25
N PHE A 122 2.95 0.68 10.60
CA PHE A 122 3.17 1.39 9.35
C PHE A 122 3.93 2.68 9.65
N ASP A 123 4.85 3.06 8.76
CA ASP A 123 5.55 4.35 8.90
C ASP A 123 4.67 5.50 8.38
N ARG A 124 4.82 6.68 8.96
CA ARG A 124 4.07 7.89 8.59
C ARG A 124 4.98 8.79 7.76
N LEU A 125 5.13 8.46 6.48
CA LEU A 125 6.12 9.13 5.64
C LEU A 125 5.73 10.58 5.31
N PRO A 126 6.72 11.47 5.08
CA PRO A 126 6.46 12.87 4.78
C PRO A 126 5.65 13.05 3.49
N THR A 127 4.76 14.04 3.46
CA THR A 127 3.95 14.36 2.26
C THR A 127 4.80 14.59 1.01
N ALA A 128 5.99 15.20 1.15
CA ALA A 128 6.90 15.42 0.03
C ALA A 128 7.36 14.10 -0.63
N TYR A 129 7.66 13.07 0.17
CA TYR A 129 7.99 11.73 -0.34
C TYR A 129 6.77 11.09 -1.01
N LEU A 130 5.59 11.18 -0.37
CA LEU A 130 4.36 10.59 -0.89
C LEU A 130 3.94 11.14 -2.26
N VAL A 131 4.05 12.47 -2.45
CA VAL A 131 3.75 13.12 -3.73
C VAL A 131 4.75 12.68 -4.79
N ASP A 132 6.04 12.71 -4.46
CA ASP A 132 7.09 12.32 -5.40
C ASP A 132 6.95 10.87 -5.88
N VAL A 133 6.79 9.92 -4.94
CA VAL A 133 6.70 8.50 -5.30
C VAL A 133 5.42 8.18 -6.06
N ARG A 134 4.26 8.72 -5.64
CA ARG A 134 2.99 8.41 -6.31
C ARG A 134 2.98 8.97 -7.74
N ASP A 135 3.53 10.18 -7.95
CA ASP A 135 3.47 10.85 -9.24
C ASP A 135 4.35 10.10 -10.24
N GLN A 136 5.52 9.59 -9.81
CA GLN A 136 6.39 8.73 -10.63
C GLN A 136 5.76 7.35 -10.91
N LEU A 137 5.22 6.69 -9.90
CA LEU A 137 4.58 5.38 -10.07
C LEU A 137 3.38 5.44 -11.03
N MET A 138 2.62 6.53 -11.01
CA MET A 138 1.49 6.75 -11.92
C MET A 138 1.91 7.06 -13.36
N GLN A 139 3.21 7.24 -13.66
CA GLN A 139 3.72 7.30 -15.03
C GLN A 139 4.05 5.92 -15.62
N LEU A 140 4.07 4.86 -14.81
CA LEU A 140 4.34 3.52 -15.29
C LEU A 140 3.17 2.97 -16.10
N ASP A 141 3.46 2.51 -17.32
CA ASP A 141 2.48 1.79 -18.12
C ASP A 141 2.02 0.52 -17.39
N GLY A 142 0.71 0.39 -17.21
CA GLY A 142 0.10 -0.75 -16.52
C GLY A 142 -0.16 -0.55 -15.03
N ILE A 143 0.10 0.64 -14.47
CA ILE A 143 -0.34 1.02 -13.11
C ILE A 143 -1.49 2.03 -13.20
N GLU A 144 -2.62 1.71 -12.57
CA GLU A 144 -3.79 2.60 -12.49
C GLU A 144 -4.04 3.18 -11.09
N ALA A 145 -3.45 2.58 -10.05
CA ALA A 145 -3.64 3.01 -8.67
C ALA A 145 -2.43 2.69 -7.79
N VAL A 146 -2.21 3.54 -6.80
CA VAL A 146 -1.21 3.35 -5.75
C VAL A 146 -1.91 3.47 -4.40
N PHE A 147 -1.76 2.43 -3.59
CA PHE A 147 -2.28 2.33 -2.24
C PHE A 147 -1.15 2.36 -1.23
N TYR A 148 -1.48 2.76 0.00
CA TYR A 148 -0.57 2.79 1.13
C TYR A 148 -1.16 1.93 2.25
N ASP A 149 -0.44 0.92 2.71
CA ASP A 149 -0.93 0.03 3.76
C ASP A 149 -0.73 0.63 5.16
N VAL A 150 -1.85 0.96 5.79
CA VAL A 150 -1.95 1.58 7.13
C VAL A 150 -2.33 0.57 8.22
N THR A 151 -2.11 -0.72 7.98
CA THR A 151 -2.42 -1.78 8.96
C THR A 151 -1.36 -1.84 10.05
N HIS A 152 -1.77 -1.95 11.33
CA HIS A 152 -0.87 -2.27 12.44
C HIS A 152 -0.83 -3.77 12.74
N LYS A 153 0.28 -4.27 13.31
CA LYS A 153 0.31 -5.56 13.99
C LYS A 153 0.12 -5.42 15.51
N PRO A 154 -0.61 -6.35 16.16
CA PRO A 154 -1.53 -7.34 15.58
C PRO A 154 -2.77 -6.63 15.01
N PRO A 155 -3.32 -7.03 13.84
CA PRO A 155 -3.48 -8.42 13.38
C PRO A 155 -2.81 -8.81 12.03
N GLY A 156 -1.99 -7.94 11.41
CA GLY A 156 -1.37 -8.22 10.11
C GLY A 156 -0.11 -9.11 10.11
N THR A 157 0.37 -9.50 8.92
CA THR A 157 1.71 -10.08 8.67
C THR A 157 2.63 -9.00 8.04
N VAL A 158 3.95 -9.21 7.99
CA VAL A 158 4.87 -8.23 7.36
C VAL A 158 4.61 -8.26 5.86
N GLU A 159 4.58 -9.47 5.31
CA GLU A 159 4.30 -9.75 3.92
C GLU A 159 2.80 -9.78 3.61
N TRP A 160 2.46 -9.47 2.36
CA TRP A 160 1.17 -9.76 1.73
C TRP A 160 1.29 -11.09 0.96
N GLU A 161 0.99 -12.21 1.62
CA GLU A 161 0.87 -13.55 1.03
C GLU A 161 -0.44 -14.21 1.48
#